data_AF-A0A7W8ALV9-F1
#
_entry.id   AF-A0A7W8ALV9-F1
#
_cell.length_a   1.000
_cell.length_b   1.000
_cell.length_c   1.000
_cell.angle_alpha   90.00
_cell.angle_beta   90.00
_cell.angle_gamma   90.00
#
_symmetry.space_group_name_H-M   'P 1'
#
loop_
_entity.id
_entity.type
_entity.pdbx_description
1 polymer ?
#
loop_
_entity_poly.entity_id
_entity_poly.type
_entity_poly.pdbx_seq_one_letter_code
_entity_poly.pdbx_strand_id
1 'polypeptide(L)'
;MNAFYFVIDENLVEVVNAQAYHIAKTWACDVHIFIEKQNKNTSNIEVNYNNKIKYHYNLLMQFLPQNLPNSSKWPLIVYLRLFAPRFLKSYNRVLYLDADILSIRVAQNIWTIPLPYGVGAVTDYGSLQVPPSPFDKLSRSEWLQHIGVTSSSYLNSGVLLIDVSKWVQINFTAELKMYFDKYPHAVCFDQDFLASFLNGNWTDIGPIFNYQAVLLNSGLSNAIAPVFVHFSQPEKPWYGWIESGSTNLDPYFGKIYRDLLTEINIDPSLHERAITTKFAKKIKTRLRKALSVFGLRSQKEKNAFSQNEADRRVYIKNIKANGFDISLTETLDEIYFDGRNIRSKFTFPKDISRHK
;
A
#
# COMPACT_ATOMS: atom_id res chain seq x y z
N MET A 1 -20.08 0.36 -15.30
CA MET A 1 -19.79 1.32 -14.21
C MET A 1 -18.69 0.75 -13.33
N ASN A 2 -17.80 1.58 -12.78
CA ASN A 2 -16.69 1.14 -11.94
C ASN A 2 -16.75 1.84 -10.58
N ALA A 3 -16.10 1.28 -9.56
CA ALA A 3 -16.03 1.88 -8.23
C ALA A 3 -14.71 1.56 -7.51
N PHE A 4 -14.35 2.38 -6.53
CA PHE A 4 -13.34 2.04 -5.53
C PHE A 4 -14.02 1.42 -4.32
N TYR A 5 -13.27 0.62 -3.55
CA TYR A 5 -13.69 0.26 -2.21
C TYR A 5 -12.55 0.11 -1.22
N PHE A 6 -12.88 0.39 0.04
CA PHE A 6 -12.03 0.21 1.21
C PHE A 6 -12.70 -0.76 2.18
N VAL A 7 -11.88 -1.48 2.96
CA VAL A 7 -12.35 -2.28 4.10
C VAL A 7 -11.50 -1.94 5.30
N ILE A 8 -12.12 -1.42 6.36
CA ILE A 8 -11.43 -0.82 7.50
C ILE A 8 -12.14 -1.07 8.83
N ASP A 9 -11.38 -0.94 9.91
CA ASP A 9 -11.96 -0.81 11.23
C ASP A 9 -12.26 0.66 11.55
N GLU A 10 -12.96 0.86 12.66
CA GLU A 10 -13.38 2.18 13.14
C GLU A 10 -12.24 3.19 13.36
N ASN A 11 -10.99 2.76 13.59
CA ASN A 11 -9.86 3.66 13.87
C ASN A 11 -9.31 4.34 12.62
N LEU A 12 -9.66 3.85 11.42
CA LEU A 12 -9.17 4.39 10.14
C LEU A 12 -10.23 5.19 9.38
N VAL A 13 -11.43 5.34 9.94
CA VAL A 13 -12.58 5.98 9.27
C VAL A 13 -12.24 7.40 8.82
N GLU A 14 -11.63 8.21 9.67
CA GLU A 14 -11.29 9.61 9.35
C GLU A 14 -10.26 9.72 8.23
N VAL A 15 -9.19 8.90 8.29
CA VAL A 15 -8.14 8.84 7.26
C VAL A 15 -8.69 8.33 5.93
N VAL A 16 -9.55 7.32 5.95
CA VAL A 16 -10.18 6.77 4.73
C VAL A 16 -11.24 7.70 4.18
N ASN A 17 -11.99 8.43 5.00
CA ASN A 17 -12.91 9.46 4.55
C ASN A 17 -12.19 10.54 3.74
N ALA A 18 -11.02 11.00 4.21
CA ALA A 18 -10.22 11.99 3.49
C ALA A 18 -9.79 11.47 2.10
N GLN A 19 -9.36 10.21 2.03
CA GLN A 19 -8.96 9.57 0.77
C GLN A 19 -10.15 9.28 -0.15
N ALA A 20 -11.28 8.82 0.40
CA ALA A 20 -12.49 8.56 -0.35
C ALA A 20 -13.07 9.84 -0.95
N TYR A 21 -13.06 10.94 -0.20
CA TYR A 21 -13.43 12.26 -0.71
C TYR A 21 -12.52 12.68 -1.87
N HIS A 22 -11.20 12.59 -1.68
CA HIS A 22 -10.22 12.90 -2.71
C HIS A 22 -10.43 12.06 -3.99
N ILE A 23 -10.61 10.75 -3.85
CA ILE A 23 -10.82 9.82 -4.98
C ILE A 23 -12.15 10.11 -5.66
N ALA A 24 -13.25 10.26 -4.91
CA ALA A 24 -14.56 10.56 -5.49
C ALA A 24 -14.55 11.86 -6.29
N LYS A 25 -13.81 12.87 -5.82
CA LYS A 25 -13.61 14.16 -6.50
C LYS A 25 -12.74 14.04 -7.75
N THR A 26 -11.56 13.45 -7.64
CA THR A 26 -10.56 13.46 -8.73
C THR A 26 -10.81 12.39 -9.80
N TRP A 27 -11.26 11.21 -9.41
CA TRP A 27 -11.56 10.11 -10.34
C TRP A 27 -13.00 10.15 -10.88
N ALA A 28 -13.86 11.01 -10.32
CA ALA A 28 -15.30 11.07 -10.60
C ALA A 28 -16.03 9.73 -10.42
N CYS A 29 -15.49 8.85 -9.56
CA CYS A 29 -15.92 7.48 -9.37
C CYS A 29 -16.67 7.30 -8.05
N ASP A 30 -17.50 6.28 -7.95
CA ASP A 30 -18.14 5.92 -6.68
C ASP A 30 -17.10 5.25 -5.76
N VAL A 31 -17.19 5.51 -4.46
CA VAL A 31 -16.29 4.96 -3.44
C VAL A 31 -17.12 4.30 -2.35
N HIS A 32 -16.88 3.02 -2.13
CA HIS A 32 -17.56 2.25 -1.08
C HIS A 32 -16.64 2.02 0.12
N ILE A 33 -17.10 2.30 1.32
CA ILE A 33 -16.31 2.11 2.55
C ILE A 33 -17.04 1.06 3.40
N PHE A 34 -16.42 -0.11 3.55
CA PHE A 34 -16.91 -1.16 4.44
C PHE A 34 -16.20 -1.02 5.79
N ILE A 35 -16.98 -0.82 6.85
CA ILE A 35 -16.50 -0.53 8.19
C ILE A 35 -16.95 -1.64 9.14
N GLU A 36 -15.99 -2.31 9.76
CA GLU A 36 -16.25 -3.28 10.82
C GLU A 36 -15.98 -2.64 12.18
N LYS A 37 -17.06 -2.44 12.95
CA LYS A 37 -17.01 -1.78 14.25
C LYS A 37 -16.93 -2.81 15.36
N GLN A 38 -15.97 -2.65 16.25
CA GLN A 38 -15.91 -3.40 17.50
C GLN A 38 -16.90 -2.79 18.50
N ASN A 39 -16.95 -1.46 18.58
CA ASN A 39 -17.88 -0.76 19.46
C ASN A 39 -19.10 -0.23 18.68
N LYS A 40 -20.26 -0.87 18.90
CA LYS A 40 -21.52 -0.49 18.24
C LYS A 40 -22.00 0.92 18.62
N ASN A 41 -21.53 1.48 19.74
CA ASN A 41 -21.97 2.77 20.25
C ASN A 41 -21.15 3.96 19.72
N THR A 42 -20.03 3.73 19.03
CA THR A 42 -19.26 4.83 18.41
C THR A 42 -20.13 5.53 17.37
N SER A 43 -20.08 6.85 17.28
CA SER A 43 -20.81 7.58 16.22
C SER A 43 -20.28 7.21 14.84
N ASN A 44 -21.15 7.25 13.83
CA ASN A 44 -20.71 7.14 12.45
C ASN A 44 -20.16 8.49 12.00
N ILE A 45 -18.93 8.48 11.50
CA ILE A 45 -18.31 9.66 10.88
C ILE A 45 -18.38 9.42 9.37
N GLU A 46 -19.36 10.04 8.73
CA GLU A 46 -19.62 9.92 7.29
C GLU A 46 -19.40 11.27 6.62
N VAL A 47 -18.79 11.25 5.44
CA VAL A 47 -18.58 12.42 4.58
C VAL A 47 -19.38 12.23 3.30
N ASN A 48 -20.06 13.28 2.87
CA ASN A 48 -20.79 13.27 1.61
C ASN A 48 -20.02 14.04 0.52
N TYR A 49 -20.00 13.45 -0.68
CA TYR A 49 -19.59 14.14 -1.90
C TYR A 49 -20.49 13.66 -3.05
N ASN A 50 -21.50 14.46 -3.41
CA ASN A 50 -22.45 14.18 -4.50
C ASN A 50 -23.01 12.74 -4.49
N ASN A 51 -23.26 12.16 -3.30
CA ASN A 51 -23.72 10.78 -3.10
C ASN A 51 -22.79 9.70 -3.71
N LYS A 52 -21.53 10.03 -4.02
CA LYS A 52 -20.53 9.10 -4.56
C LYS A 52 -19.86 8.24 -3.50
N ILE A 53 -19.85 8.69 -2.24
CA ILE A 53 -19.30 7.95 -1.11
C ILE A 53 -20.43 7.17 -0.44
N LYS A 54 -20.27 5.86 -0.29
CA LYS A 54 -21.30 4.95 0.22
C LYS A 54 -20.73 4.10 1.35
N TYR A 55 -21.40 4.07 2.49
CA TYR A 55 -20.96 3.38 3.70
C TYR A 55 -21.68 2.05 3.89
N HIS A 56 -20.95 1.05 4.38
CA HIS A 56 -21.47 -0.28 4.69
C HIS A 56 -20.92 -0.73 6.05
N TYR A 57 -21.80 -1.05 7.00
CA TYR A 57 -21.38 -1.36 8.37
C TYR A 57 -21.61 -2.83 8.73
N ASN A 58 -20.59 -3.47 9.27
CA ASN A 58 -20.65 -4.81 9.87
C ASN A 58 -21.24 -5.90 8.95
N LEU A 59 -20.95 -5.82 7.65
CA LEU A 59 -21.51 -6.74 6.66
C LEU A 59 -20.62 -7.96 6.42
N LEU A 60 -19.31 -7.86 6.66
CA LEU A 60 -18.34 -8.78 6.07
C LEU A 60 -17.89 -9.89 7.04
N MET A 61 -17.79 -9.60 8.34
CA MET A 61 -17.24 -10.55 9.32
C MET A 61 -17.96 -11.90 9.36
N GLN A 62 -19.28 -11.92 9.10
CA GLN A 62 -20.10 -13.14 9.07
C GLN A 62 -19.67 -14.18 8.02
N PHE A 63 -18.90 -13.77 7.00
CA PHE A 63 -18.46 -14.68 5.94
C PHE A 63 -17.12 -15.35 6.21
N LEU A 64 -16.40 -14.95 7.26
CA LEU A 64 -15.12 -15.56 7.59
C LEU A 64 -15.31 -16.97 8.15
N PRO A 65 -14.51 -17.95 7.70
CA PRO A 65 -14.43 -19.22 8.39
C PRO A 65 -13.84 -19.03 9.80
N GLN A 66 -14.18 -19.94 10.70
CA GLN A 66 -13.64 -19.94 12.06
C GLN A 66 -12.14 -20.29 12.06
N ASN A 67 -11.43 -19.86 13.10
CA ASN A 67 -10.03 -20.21 13.39
C ASN A 67 -9.00 -19.80 12.31
N LEU A 68 -9.28 -18.73 11.55
CA LEU A 68 -8.25 -18.15 10.68
C LEU A 68 -7.07 -17.58 11.48
N PRO A 69 -5.83 -17.77 11.02
CA PRO A 69 -4.68 -17.17 11.65
C PRO A 69 -4.74 -15.65 11.52
N ASN A 70 -4.32 -14.96 12.57
CA ASN A 70 -4.27 -13.51 12.64
C ASN A 70 -3.18 -13.08 13.63
N SER A 71 -2.87 -11.79 13.65
CA SER A 71 -1.96 -11.21 14.62
C SER A 71 -2.42 -9.82 15.03
N SER A 72 -1.78 -9.24 16.06
CA SER A 72 -2.01 -7.83 16.43
C SER A 72 -1.69 -6.86 15.29
N LYS A 73 -0.73 -7.21 14.42
CA LYS A 73 -0.36 -6.41 13.25
C LYS A 73 -1.38 -6.53 12.12
N TRP A 74 -1.92 -7.74 11.93
CA TRP A 74 -2.85 -8.06 10.86
C TRP A 74 -4.01 -8.88 11.44
N PRO A 75 -5.04 -8.20 11.98
CA PRO A 75 -6.22 -8.87 12.52
C PRO A 75 -7.09 -9.42 11.39
N LEU A 76 -8.16 -10.16 11.75
CA LEU A 76 -9.05 -10.84 10.80
C LEU A 76 -9.63 -9.95 9.69
N ILE A 77 -9.63 -8.62 9.88
CA ILE A 77 -10.09 -7.66 8.88
C ILE A 77 -9.34 -7.75 7.54
N VAL A 78 -8.09 -8.22 7.53
CA VAL A 78 -7.30 -8.32 6.30
C VAL A 78 -7.96 -9.23 5.25
N TYR A 79 -8.68 -10.27 5.68
CA TYR A 79 -9.40 -11.19 4.82
C TYR A 79 -10.69 -10.60 4.22
N LEU A 80 -11.27 -9.58 4.85
CA LEU A 80 -12.61 -9.09 4.51
C LEU A 80 -12.68 -8.40 3.13
N ARG A 81 -11.54 -7.91 2.63
CA ARG A 81 -11.41 -7.36 1.27
C ARG A 81 -11.91 -8.32 0.19
N LEU A 82 -11.80 -9.62 0.43
CA LEU A 82 -12.23 -10.68 -0.49
C LEU A 82 -13.76 -10.75 -0.65
N PHE A 83 -14.50 -10.33 0.37
CA PHE A 83 -15.95 -10.52 0.49
C PHE A 83 -16.76 -9.32 0.02
N ALA A 84 -16.21 -8.10 0.14
CA ALA A 84 -16.87 -6.85 -0.22
C ALA A 84 -17.45 -6.81 -1.66
N PRO A 85 -16.80 -7.36 -2.71
CA PRO A 85 -17.36 -7.34 -4.06
C PRO A 85 -18.74 -8.00 -4.20
N ARG A 86 -19.16 -8.87 -3.27
CA ARG A 86 -20.52 -9.46 -3.27
C ARG A 86 -21.64 -8.42 -3.14
N PHE A 87 -21.36 -7.27 -2.54
CA PHE A 87 -22.29 -6.15 -2.39
C PHE A 87 -22.18 -5.12 -3.52
N LEU A 88 -21.24 -5.31 -4.46
CA LEU A 88 -20.91 -4.37 -5.53
C LEU A 88 -21.25 -4.92 -6.93
N LYS A 89 -22.22 -5.84 -7.01
CA LYS A 89 -22.61 -6.54 -8.26
C LYS A 89 -23.14 -5.64 -9.38
N SER A 90 -23.49 -4.39 -9.08
CA SER A 90 -23.90 -3.39 -10.08
C SER A 90 -22.71 -2.77 -10.83
N TYR A 91 -21.47 -3.04 -10.43
CA TYR A 91 -20.26 -2.57 -11.08
C TYR A 91 -19.61 -3.68 -11.90
N ASN A 92 -18.95 -3.31 -13.00
CA ASN A 92 -18.20 -4.24 -13.86
C ASN A 92 -16.80 -4.49 -13.28
N ARG A 93 -16.18 -3.42 -12.78
CA ARG A 93 -14.87 -3.41 -12.17
C ARG A 93 -14.93 -2.70 -10.83
N VAL A 94 -14.22 -3.22 -9.85
CA VAL A 94 -13.96 -2.51 -8.60
C VAL A 94 -12.46 -2.50 -8.32
N LEU A 95 -11.96 -1.41 -7.73
CA LEU A 95 -10.57 -1.30 -7.28
C LEU A 95 -10.53 -1.26 -5.76
N TYR A 96 -9.96 -2.30 -5.16
CA TYR A 96 -9.63 -2.30 -3.75
C TYR A 96 -8.36 -1.47 -3.51
N LEU A 97 -8.34 -0.71 -2.43
CA LEU A 97 -7.15 -0.07 -1.89
C LEU A 97 -7.03 -0.37 -0.38
N ASP A 98 -5.83 -0.70 0.09
CA ASP A 98 -5.51 -0.64 1.51
C ASP A 98 -5.67 0.81 2.02
N ALA A 99 -6.00 0.96 3.31
CA ALA A 99 -6.28 2.25 3.92
C ALA A 99 -5.05 3.19 3.97
N ASP A 100 -3.85 2.65 3.78
CA ASP A 100 -2.58 3.37 3.74
C ASP A 100 -2.07 3.57 2.31
N ILE A 101 -2.98 3.66 1.34
CA ILE A 101 -2.69 3.95 -0.07
C ILE A 101 -3.22 5.32 -0.48
N LEU A 102 -2.29 6.23 -0.74
CA LEU A 102 -2.61 7.56 -1.26
C LEU A 102 -2.75 7.56 -2.78
N SER A 103 -3.90 7.98 -3.29
CA SER A 103 -4.07 8.34 -4.69
C SER A 103 -3.48 9.72 -4.94
N ILE A 104 -2.48 9.81 -5.82
CA ILE A 104 -1.76 11.06 -6.11
C ILE A 104 -1.92 11.52 -7.57
N ARG A 105 -2.43 10.64 -8.44
CA ARG A 105 -2.76 10.91 -9.84
C ARG A 105 -4.02 10.15 -10.22
N VAL A 106 -4.64 10.57 -11.32
CA VAL A 106 -5.76 9.88 -11.96
C VAL A 106 -5.27 9.16 -13.20
N ALA A 107 -5.64 7.89 -13.34
CA ALA A 107 -5.27 7.05 -14.48
C ALA A 107 -6.45 6.14 -14.87
N GLN A 108 -7.39 6.70 -15.63
CA GLN A 108 -8.64 6.02 -16.01
C GLN A 108 -8.42 4.76 -16.85
N ASN A 109 -7.27 4.62 -17.51
CA ASN A 109 -6.89 3.44 -18.27
C ASN A 109 -6.78 2.16 -17.40
N ILE A 110 -6.67 2.28 -16.06
CA ILE A 110 -6.71 1.12 -15.16
C ILE A 110 -7.95 0.26 -15.39
N TRP A 111 -9.11 0.89 -15.67
CA TRP A 111 -10.38 0.18 -15.81
C TRP A 111 -10.48 -0.68 -17.08
N THR A 112 -9.63 -0.41 -18.06
CA THR A 112 -9.59 -1.13 -19.34
C THR A 112 -8.54 -2.24 -19.38
N ILE A 113 -7.77 -2.43 -18.30
CA ILE A 113 -6.78 -3.50 -18.24
C ILE A 113 -7.50 -4.86 -18.36
N PRO A 114 -7.06 -5.73 -19.29
CA PRO A 114 -7.63 -7.08 -19.43
C PRO A 114 -7.42 -7.91 -18.16
N LEU A 115 -8.48 -8.56 -17.70
CA LEU A 115 -8.46 -9.46 -16.53
C LEU A 115 -8.92 -10.86 -16.93
N PRO A 116 -8.09 -11.64 -17.66
CA PRO A 116 -8.45 -12.99 -18.10
C PRO A 116 -8.87 -13.89 -16.92
N TYR A 117 -8.18 -13.76 -15.79
CA TYR A 117 -8.45 -14.50 -14.54
C TYR A 117 -9.32 -13.73 -13.54
N GLY A 118 -9.83 -12.57 -13.92
CA GLY A 118 -10.75 -11.77 -13.10
C GLY A 118 -10.11 -10.91 -12.03
N VAL A 119 -8.78 -10.86 -11.93
CA VAL A 119 -8.08 -9.97 -11.01
C VAL A 119 -6.75 -9.47 -11.57
N GLY A 120 -6.45 -8.22 -11.27
CA GLY A 120 -5.15 -7.60 -11.44
C GLY A 120 -4.61 -7.11 -10.10
N ALA A 121 -3.32 -7.25 -9.91
CA ALA A 121 -2.59 -6.80 -8.72
C ALA A 121 -1.20 -6.33 -9.14
N VAL A 122 -0.33 -5.98 -8.20
CA VAL A 122 1.05 -5.60 -8.51
C VAL A 122 2.01 -6.55 -7.82
N THR A 123 3.09 -6.93 -8.50
CA THR A 123 4.17 -7.71 -7.90
C THR A 123 4.62 -7.09 -6.56
N ASP A 124 4.78 -7.90 -5.52
CA ASP A 124 5.31 -7.44 -4.24
C ASP A 124 6.82 -7.21 -4.34
N TYR A 125 7.24 -5.94 -4.30
CA TYR A 125 8.65 -5.56 -4.39
C TYR A 125 9.39 -5.80 -3.07
N GLY A 126 8.66 -5.87 -1.96
CA GLY A 126 9.24 -6.12 -0.62
C GLY A 126 9.86 -7.50 -0.48
N SER A 127 9.28 -8.51 -1.13
CA SER A 127 9.71 -9.90 -1.06
C SER A 127 10.62 -10.36 -2.21
N LEU A 128 11.07 -9.45 -3.10
CA LEU A 128 11.91 -9.82 -4.24
C LEU A 128 13.30 -10.33 -3.84
N GLN A 129 13.83 -9.83 -2.72
CA GLN A 129 15.18 -10.18 -2.26
C GLN A 129 15.17 -11.03 -0.99
N VAL A 130 14.32 -10.68 -0.02
CA VAL A 130 14.28 -11.32 1.30
C VAL A 130 12.84 -11.71 1.60
N PRO A 131 12.56 -12.99 1.92
CA PRO A 131 11.24 -13.41 2.37
C PRO A 131 10.82 -12.68 3.66
N PRO A 132 9.50 -12.58 3.94
CA PRO A 132 9.03 -12.06 5.21
C PRO A 132 9.49 -12.94 6.37
N SER A 133 9.77 -12.32 7.51
CA SER A 133 10.03 -13.04 8.76
C SER A 133 8.83 -13.92 9.14
N PRO A 134 9.03 -15.15 9.66
CA PRO A 134 10.30 -15.76 10.09
C PRO A 134 11.05 -16.53 8.99
N PHE A 135 10.68 -16.38 7.72
CA PHE A 135 11.29 -17.08 6.59
C PHE A 135 12.51 -16.35 6.01
N ASP A 136 13.04 -15.34 6.68
CA ASP A 136 14.14 -14.48 6.23
C ASP A 136 15.47 -15.24 5.98
N LYS A 137 15.56 -16.50 6.43
CA LYS A 137 16.70 -17.40 6.18
C LYS A 137 16.50 -18.34 4.98
N LEU A 138 15.29 -18.43 4.44
CA LEU A 138 15.01 -19.25 3.24
C LEU A 138 15.35 -18.45 1.98
N SER A 139 15.62 -19.15 0.88
CA SER A 139 15.52 -18.53 -0.43
C SER A 139 14.06 -18.17 -0.73
N ARG A 140 13.86 -17.20 -1.63
CA ARG A 140 12.52 -16.80 -2.07
C ARG A 140 11.72 -17.99 -2.63
N SER A 141 12.35 -18.87 -3.41
CA SER A 141 11.68 -20.05 -3.97
C SER A 141 11.25 -21.04 -2.90
N GLU A 142 12.10 -21.29 -1.90
CA GLU A 142 11.75 -22.18 -0.79
C GLU A 142 10.59 -21.62 0.02
N TRP A 143 10.61 -20.32 0.34
CA TRP A 143 9.50 -19.66 1.04
C TRP A 143 8.19 -19.77 0.25
N LEU A 144 8.19 -19.49 -1.05
CA LEU A 144 6.99 -19.61 -1.89
C LEU A 144 6.42 -21.04 -1.85
N GLN A 145 7.26 -22.07 -1.93
CA GLN A 145 6.83 -23.46 -1.79
C GLN A 145 6.22 -23.75 -0.41
N HIS A 146 6.79 -23.19 0.67
CA HIS A 146 6.26 -23.36 2.04
C HIS A 146 4.86 -22.79 2.21
N ILE A 147 4.48 -21.79 1.42
CA ILE A 147 3.14 -21.17 1.45
C ILE A 147 2.24 -21.64 0.30
N GLY A 148 2.63 -22.69 -0.42
CA GLY A 148 1.81 -23.30 -1.48
C GLY A 148 1.77 -22.53 -2.79
N VAL A 149 2.77 -21.69 -3.07
CA VAL A 149 2.91 -20.97 -4.33
C VAL A 149 3.93 -21.70 -5.20
N THR A 150 3.50 -22.21 -6.36
CA THR A 150 4.40 -22.89 -7.32
C THR A 150 4.81 -21.97 -8.46
N SER A 151 4.05 -20.90 -8.72
CA SER A 151 4.49 -19.83 -9.61
C SER A 151 5.66 -19.07 -9.00
N SER A 152 6.49 -18.42 -9.82
CA SER A 152 7.52 -17.49 -9.34
C SER A 152 6.96 -16.11 -8.98
N SER A 153 5.67 -15.88 -9.21
CA SER A 153 4.99 -14.61 -9.04
C SER A 153 4.36 -14.51 -7.65
N TYR A 154 4.50 -13.34 -7.03
CA TYR A 154 3.93 -13.08 -5.71
C TYR A 154 3.43 -11.63 -5.69
N LEU A 155 2.14 -11.47 -5.42
CA LEU A 155 1.45 -10.18 -5.49
C LEU A 155 1.44 -9.48 -4.13
N ASN A 156 1.32 -8.16 -4.17
CA ASN A 156 0.94 -7.37 -3.02
C ASN A 156 -0.60 -7.24 -2.99
N SER A 157 -1.25 -7.58 -1.87
CA SER A 157 -2.72 -7.59 -1.78
C SER A 157 -3.36 -6.23 -1.51
N GLY A 158 -2.56 -5.16 -1.39
CA GLY A 158 -3.06 -3.83 -1.07
C GLY A 158 -3.76 -3.11 -2.22
N VAL A 159 -3.55 -3.55 -3.47
CA VAL A 159 -4.29 -3.04 -4.64
C VAL A 159 -4.78 -4.21 -5.46
N LEU A 160 -6.10 -4.34 -5.59
CA LEU A 160 -6.74 -5.39 -6.38
C LEU A 160 -7.75 -4.77 -7.35
N LEU A 161 -7.46 -4.83 -8.64
CA LEU A 161 -8.42 -4.52 -9.70
C LEU A 161 -9.24 -5.78 -10.00
N ILE A 162 -10.53 -5.74 -9.73
CA ILE A 162 -11.36 -6.95 -9.70
C ILE A 162 -12.42 -6.89 -10.80
N ASP A 163 -12.53 -7.97 -11.56
CA ASP A 163 -13.71 -8.31 -12.35
C ASP A 163 -14.79 -8.83 -11.40
N VAL A 164 -15.80 -8.00 -11.12
CA VAL A 164 -16.83 -8.33 -10.14
C VAL A 164 -17.56 -9.61 -10.54
N SER A 165 -17.87 -9.78 -11.83
CA SER A 165 -18.68 -10.91 -12.30
C SER A 165 -18.01 -12.26 -12.07
N LYS A 166 -16.68 -12.32 -12.27
CA LYS A 166 -15.85 -13.52 -12.02
C LYS A 166 -15.58 -13.72 -10.53
N TRP A 167 -15.21 -12.64 -9.84
CA TRP A 167 -14.77 -12.70 -8.44
C TRP A 167 -15.87 -13.18 -7.49
N VAL A 168 -17.12 -12.76 -7.71
CA VAL A 168 -18.24 -13.16 -6.83
C VAL A 168 -18.64 -14.62 -6.97
N GLN A 169 -18.15 -15.34 -7.99
CA GLN A 169 -18.36 -16.79 -8.13
C GLN A 169 -17.47 -17.61 -7.20
N ILE A 170 -16.42 -17.00 -6.62
CA ILE A 170 -15.45 -17.70 -5.78
C ILE A 170 -16.00 -17.84 -4.36
N ASN A 171 -15.97 -19.08 -3.84
CA ASN A 171 -16.33 -19.36 -2.46
C ASN A 171 -15.13 -19.16 -1.51
N PHE A 172 -14.72 -17.90 -1.32
CA PHE A 172 -13.57 -17.56 -0.46
C PHE A 172 -13.63 -18.16 0.95
N THR A 173 -14.82 -18.38 1.53
CA THR A 173 -14.95 -19.03 2.85
C THR A 173 -14.38 -20.45 2.83
N ALA A 174 -14.74 -21.23 1.81
CA ALA A 174 -14.23 -22.59 1.64
C ALA A 174 -12.74 -22.60 1.26
N GLU A 175 -12.34 -21.74 0.33
CA GLU A 175 -10.95 -21.65 -0.15
C GLU A 175 -9.98 -21.26 0.96
N LEU A 176 -10.32 -20.25 1.77
CA LEU A 176 -9.51 -19.84 2.92
C LEU A 176 -9.35 -20.99 3.92
N LYS A 177 -10.44 -21.70 4.22
CA LYS A 177 -10.38 -22.85 5.13
C LYS A 177 -9.43 -23.92 4.61
N MET A 178 -9.62 -24.35 3.36
CA MET A 178 -8.76 -25.37 2.73
C MET A 178 -7.29 -24.93 2.70
N TYR A 179 -7.03 -23.66 2.40
CA TYR A 179 -5.69 -23.13 2.36
C TYR A 179 -5.00 -23.17 3.73
N PHE A 180 -5.63 -22.65 4.78
CA PHE A 180 -5.01 -22.60 6.11
C PHE A 180 -5.02 -23.95 6.84
N ASP A 181 -5.90 -24.89 6.48
CA ASP A 181 -5.79 -26.28 6.91
C ASP A 181 -4.47 -26.91 6.38
N LYS A 182 -4.04 -26.52 5.17
CA LYS A 182 -2.83 -27.06 4.50
C LYS A 182 -1.56 -26.27 4.79
N TYR A 183 -1.66 -24.95 4.91
CA TYR A 183 -0.54 -24.01 5.08
C TYR A 183 -0.74 -23.11 6.31
N PRO A 184 -0.84 -23.67 7.53
CA PRO A 184 -1.12 -22.90 8.74
C PRO A 184 0.01 -21.93 9.12
N HIS A 185 1.19 -22.06 8.51
CA HIS A 185 2.37 -21.23 8.76
C HIS A 185 2.48 -20.00 7.85
N ALA A 186 1.53 -19.79 6.92
CA ALA A 186 1.49 -18.58 6.11
C ALA A 186 1.36 -17.33 7.00
N VAL A 187 2.26 -16.37 6.81
CA VAL A 187 2.45 -15.23 7.74
C VAL A 187 1.92 -13.91 7.20
N CYS A 188 1.73 -13.81 5.89
CA CYS A 188 1.10 -12.66 5.24
C CYS A 188 -0.39 -12.91 4.94
N PHE A 189 -0.97 -13.93 5.55
CA PHE A 189 -2.42 -14.14 5.66
C PHE A 189 -3.16 -14.11 4.32
N ASP A 190 -4.01 -13.11 4.08
CA ASP A 190 -4.79 -12.97 2.84
C ASP A 190 -3.90 -12.87 1.60
N GLN A 191 -2.71 -12.26 1.72
CA GLN A 191 -1.78 -12.12 0.62
C GLN A 191 -1.13 -13.45 0.23
N ASP A 192 -0.70 -14.25 1.21
CA ASP A 192 -0.16 -15.60 0.97
C ASP A 192 -1.25 -16.51 0.38
N PHE A 193 -2.46 -16.43 0.94
CA PHE A 193 -3.63 -17.12 0.40
C PHE A 193 -3.89 -16.72 -1.06
N LEU A 194 -3.98 -15.43 -1.38
CA LEU A 194 -4.23 -14.96 -2.74
C LEU A 194 -3.11 -15.38 -3.70
N ALA A 195 -1.86 -15.30 -3.28
CA ALA A 195 -0.72 -15.73 -4.09
C ALA A 195 -0.80 -17.24 -4.40
N SER A 196 -1.18 -18.06 -3.43
CA SER A 196 -1.32 -19.53 -3.61
C SER A 196 -2.58 -19.90 -4.39
N PHE A 197 -3.71 -19.25 -4.11
CA PHE A 197 -4.99 -19.51 -4.77
C PHE A 197 -4.93 -19.15 -6.27
N LEU A 198 -4.36 -17.99 -6.60
CA LEU A 198 -4.22 -17.55 -7.99
C LEU A 198 -3.04 -18.24 -8.67
N ASN A 199 -1.95 -18.47 -7.95
CA ASN A 199 -0.76 -19.19 -8.41
C ASN A 199 -0.24 -18.74 -9.79
N GLY A 200 -0.11 -17.42 -9.98
CA GLY A 200 0.30 -16.81 -11.25
C GLY A 200 -0.85 -16.50 -12.22
N ASN A 201 -2.07 -16.96 -11.94
CA ASN A 201 -3.27 -16.62 -12.71
C ASN A 201 -3.86 -15.27 -12.25
N TRP A 202 -3.10 -14.20 -12.43
CA TRP A 202 -3.52 -12.81 -12.18
C TRP A 202 -2.76 -11.88 -13.14
N THR A 203 -3.29 -10.68 -13.35
CA THR A 203 -2.65 -9.69 -14.25
C THR A 203 -1.79 -8.74 -13.44
N ASP A 204 -0.49 -8.66 -13.71
CA ASP A 204 0.32 -7.57 -13.16
C ASP A 204 -0.10 -6.26 -13.84
N ILE A 205 -0.64 -5.33 -13.05
CA ILE A 205 -1.09 -4.02 -13.53
C ILE A 205 0.03 -2.98 -13.50
N GLY A 206 1.15 -3.29 -12.85
CA GLY A 206 2.38 -2.50 -12.88
C GLY A 206 2.61 -1.60 -11.67
N PRO A 207 3.88 -1.24 -11.41
CA PRO A 207 4.31 -0.52 -10.22
C PRO A 207 3.69 0.88 -10.09
N ILE A 208 3.18 1.44 -11.19
CA ILE A 208 2.45 2.71 -11.21
C ILE A 208 1.19 2.64 -10.33
N PHE A 209 0.51 1.49 -10.24
CA PHE A 209 -0.73 1.34 -9.48
C PHE A 209 -0.53 0.80 -8.06
N ASN A 210 0.71 0.51 -7.63
CA ASN A 210 1.00 0.16 -6.22
C ASN A 210 2.48 0.43 -5.93
N TYR A 211 2.80 1.71 -5.71
CA TYR A 211 4.16 2.15 -5.42
C TYR A 211 4.48 1.95 -3.93
N GLN A 212 4.97 0.75 -3.63
CA GLN A 212 5.19 0.23 -2.28
C GLN A 212 6.29 0.98 -1.52
N ALA A 213 6.26 0.89 -0.18
CA ALA A 213 7.16 1.61 0.71
C ALA A 213 8.65 1.39 0.39
N VAL A 214 9.03 0.18 -0.03
CA VAL A 214 10.40 -0.18 -0.42
C VAL A 214 10.90 0.58 -1.65
N LEU A 215 10.00 1.06 -2.51
CA LEU A 215 10.34 1.85 -3.70
C LEU A 215 10.53 3.34 -3.35
N LEU A 216 9.93 3.85 -2.27
CA LEU A 216 9.87 5.28 -1.98
C LEU A 216 11.22 6.00 -2.06
N ASN A 217 12.28 5.39 -1.52
CA ASN A 217 13.61 6.01 -1.47
C ASN A 217 14.57 5.45 -2.54
N SER A 218 14.05 4.74 -3.55
CA SER A 218 14.85 4.18 -4.65
C SER A 218 15.22 5.22 -5.70
N GLY A 219 14.58 6.39 -5.70
CA GLY A 219 14.72 7.40 -6.74
C GLY A 219 14.00 7.05 -8.05
N LEU A 220 13.11 6.06 -8.04
CA LEU A 220 12.34 5.65 -9.21
C LEU A 220 10.99 6.35 -9.35
N SER A 221 10.64 7.31 -8.47
CA SER A 221 9.26 7.83 -8.44
C SER A 221 8.93 8.67 -9.68
N ASN A 222 9.84 9.52 -10.16
CA ASN A 222 9.66 10.22 -11.43
C ASN A 222 9.64 9.27 -12.64
N ALA A 223 10.47 8.22 -12.65
CA ALA A 223 10.50 7.23 -13.73
C ALA A 223 9.25 6.35 -13.80
N ILE A 224 8.66 6.00 -12.65
CA ILE A 224 7.44 5.17 -12.56
C ILE A 224 6.17 6.03 -12.63
N ALA A 225 6.26 7.31 -12.23
CA ALA A 225 5.16 8.26 -12.17
C ALA A 225 3.91 7.70 -11.44
N PRO A 226 4.02 7.30 -10.16
CA PRO A 226 3.01 6.53 -9.47
C PRO A 226 1.64 7.22 -9.44
N VAL A 227 0.59 6.41 -9.54
CA VAL A 227 -0.82 6.76 -9.38
C VAL A 227 -1.26 6.53 -7.94
N PHE A 228 -0.81 5.42 -7.36
CA PHE A 228 -1.07 5.03 -5.98
C PHE A 228 0.25 4.81 -5.23
N VAL A 229 0.42 5.49 -4.12
CA VAL A 229 1.58 5.33 -3.22
C VAL A 229 1.14 4.56 -1.99
N HIS A 230 1.76 3.41 -1.75
CA HIS A 230 1.38 2.49 -0.69
C HIS A 230 2.41 2.54 0.44
N PHE A 231 1.98 3.00 1.61
CA PHE A 231 2.81 3.11 2.80
C PHE A 231 2.84 1.78 3.59
N SER A 232 3.18 0.68 2.91
CA SER A 232 3.23 -0.73 3.38
C SER A 232 4.30 -1.02 4.46
N GLN A 233 4.38 -0.17 5.47
CA GLN A 233 5.32 -0.20 6.59
C GLN A 233 4.63 0.35 7.86
N PRO A 234 5.20 0.15 9.06
CA PRO A 234 4.59 0.64 10.30
C PRO A 234 4.43 2.16 10.35
N GLU A 235 5.37 2.91 9.78
CA GLU A 235 5.30 4.37 9.73
C GLU A 235 4.26 4.84 8.72
N LYS A 236 3.27 5.58 9.20
CA LYS A 236 2.23 6.19 8.36
C LYS A 236 2.44 7.69 8.21
N PRO A 237 2.06 8.28 7.06
CA PRO A 237 2.26 9.71 6.81
C PRO A 237 1.39 10.61 7.70
N TRP A 238 0.20 10.17 8.11
CA TRP A 238 -0.70 10.94 8.99
C TRP A 238 -0.25 11.00 10.45
N TYR A 239 0.79 10.26 10.84
CA TYR A 239 1.37 10.36 12.19
C TYR A 239 2.13 11.68 12.44
N GLY A 240 2.27 12.57 11.46
CA GLY A 240 2.82 13.91 11.68
C GLY A 240 4.30 13.89 12.07
N TRP A 241 5.19 14.06 11.10
CA TRP A 241 6.63 14.01 11.34
C TRP A 241 7.29 15.36 11.02
N ILE A 242 7.20 16.31 11.95
CA ILE A 242 7.70 17.66 11.67
C ILE A 242 9.23 17.76 11.80
N GLU A 243 9.94 16.96 12.61
CA GLU A 243 11.38 17.23 12.81
C GLU A 243 12.35 16.08 13.16
N SER A 244 11.90 14.84 13.26
CA SER A 244 12.82 13.74 13.60
C SER A 244 13.16 12.91 12.37
N GLY A 245 14.45 12.83 12.01
CA GLY A 245 15.03 11.87 11.03
C GLY A 245 14.89 10.40 11.46
N SER A 246 13.66 10.03 11.80
CA SER A 246 13.25 8.81 12.46
C SER A 246 12.18 8.06 11.69
N THR A 247 11.48 8.72 10.76
CA THR A 247 10.60 8.11 9.75
C THR A 247 11.35 7.93 8.44
N ASN A 248 11.07 6.87 7.67
CA ASN A 248 11.58 6.66 6.31
C ASN A 248 10.76 7.40 5.22
N LEU A 249 9.73 8.14 5.62
CA LEU A 249 8.88 8.93 4.73
C LEU A 249 9.40 10.35 4.50
N ASP A 250 9.13 10.88 3.32
CA ASP A 250 9.29 12.30 3.02
C ASP A 250 8.20 13.11 3.77
N PRO A 251 8.54 14.21 4.46
CA PRO A 251 7.57 15.08 5.14
C PRO A 251 6.43 15.59 4.25
N TYR A 252 6.66 15.65 2.93
CA TYR A 252 5.65 16.05 1.95
C TYR A 252 4.39 15.19 2.01
N PHE A 253 4.50 13.87 2.22
CA PHE A 253 3.33 13.00 2.37
C PHE A 253 2.50 13.36 3.61
N GLY A 254 3.16 13.70 4.73
CA GLY A 254 2.47 14.15 5.93
C GLY A 254 1.72 15.46 5.72
N LYS A 255 2.27 16.36 4.90
CA LYS A 255 1.56 17.58 4.47
C LYS A 255 0.30 17.25 3.65
N ILE A 256 0.38 16.32 2.69
CA ILE A 256 -0.79 15.91 1.91
C ILE A 256 -1.90 15.39 2.83
N TYR A 257 -1.61 14.48 3.76
CA TYR A 257 -2.65 13.96 4.65
C TYR A 257 -3.25 15.05 5.53
N ARG A 258 -2.47 16.03 5.99
CA ARG A 258 -3.00 17.21 6.70
C ARG A 258 -3.97 18.01 5.83
N ASP A 259 -3.59 18.29 4.59
CA ASP A 259 -4.43 19.04 3.65
C ASP A 259 -5.74 18.28 3.37
N LEU A 260 -5.66 16.96 3.13
CA LEU A 260 -6.83 16.10 2.87
C LEU A 260 -7.78 16.00 4.06
N LEU A 261 -7.26 15.82 5.28
CA LEU A 261 -8.07 15.77 6.50
C LEU A 261 -8.75 17.13 6.76
N THR A 262 -8.02 18.22 6.56
CA THR A 262 -8.56 19.58 6.72
C THR A 262 -9.66 19.87 5.69
N GLU A 263 -9.54 19.39 4.45
CA GLU A 263 -10.55 19.56 3.39
C GLU A 263 -11.92 19.00 3.79
N ILE A 264 -11.95 17.96 4.63
CA ILE A 264 -13.18 17.36 5.16
C ILE A 264 -13.49 17.75 6.61
N ASN A 265 -12.89 18.83 7.10
CA ASN A 265 -13.07 19.38 8.46
C ASN A 265 -12.68 18.42 9.61
N ILE A 266 -11.70 17.56 9.38
CA ILE A 266 -11.11 16.71 10.43
C ILE A 266 -9.79 17.34 10.88
N ASP A 267 -9.61 17.50 12.19
CA ASP A 267 -8.36 18.02 12.76
C ASP A 267 -7.23 17.00 12.58
N PRO A 268 -6.20 17.30 11.78
CA PRO A 268 -5.10 16.37 11.57
C PRO A 268 -4.31 16.03 12.84
N SER A 269 -4.34 16.90 13.86
CA SER A 269 -3.59 16.72 15.11
C SER A 269 -4.02 15.46 15.87
N LEU A 270 -5.27 15.01 15.69
CA LEU A 270 -5.83 13.79 16.30
C LEU A 270 -5.12 12.51 15.84
N HIS A 271 -4.47 12.55 14.68
CA HIS A 271 -3.76 11.42 14.10
C HIS A 271 -2.25 11.47 14.29
N GLU A 272 -1.72 12.62 14.73
CA GLU A 272 -0.29 12.80 14.92
C GLU A 272 0.22 11.98 16.12
N ARG A 273 1.43 11.45 16.00
CA ARG A 273 2.11 10.66 17.02
C ARG A 273 3.50 11.23 17.22
N ALA A 274 3.86 11.53 18.47
CA ALA A 274 5.21 11.97 18.78
C ALA A 274 6.23 10.85 18.54
N ILE A 275 7.27 11.10 17.73
CA ILE A 275 8.46 10.23 17.74
C ILE A 275 9.40 10.69 18.84
N THR A 276 9.60 9.82 19.83
CA THR A 276 10.74 9.97 20.73
C THR A 276 11.96 9.28 20.12
N THR A 277 13.05 10.01 19.99
CA THR A 277 14.35 9.45 19.57
C THR A 277 15.40 9.83 20.59
N LYS A 278 16.20 8.85 21.03
CA LYS A 278 17.29 9.09 22.00
C LYS A 278 18.18 10.26 21.53
N PHE A 279 18.46 11.19 22.43
CA PHE A 279 19.22 12.42 22.15
C PHE A 279 20.55 12.16 21.43
N ALA A 280 21.33 11.18 21.90
CA ALA A 280 22.59 10.78 21.27
C ALA A 280 22.43 10.32 19.81
N LYS A 281 21.31 9.66 19.47
CA LYS A 281 21.02 9.25 18.09
C LYS A 281 20.70 10.47 17.23
N LYS A 282 19.97 11.46 17.75
CA LYS A 282 19.68 12.73 17.06
C LYS A 282 20.96 13.49 16.73
N ILE A 283 21.91 13.59 17.67
CA ILE A 283 23.22 14.20 17.43
C ILE A 283 24.00 13.45 16.34
N LYS A 284 24.13 12.12 16.44
CA LYS A 284 24.86 11.33 15.44
C LYS A 284 24.28 11.48 14.04
N THR A 285 22.95 11.50 13.90
CA THR A 285 22.28 11.75 12.62
C THR A 285 22.60 13.14 12.08
N ARG A 286 22.47 14.18 12.90
CA ARG A 286 22.77 15.57 12.50
C ARG A 286 24.22 15.75 12.07
N LEU A 287 25.17 15.17 12.82
CA LEU A 287 26.60 15.21 12.48
C LEU A 287 26.87 14.55 11.13
N ARG A 288 26.36 13.34 10.90
CA ARG A 288 26.55 12.65 9.61
C ARG A 288 25.92 13.42 8.45
N LYS A 289 24.74 14.02 8.65
CA LYS A 289 24.10 14.87 7.65
C LYS A 289 24.98 16.08 7.32
N ALA A 290 25.50 16.76 8.33
CA ALA A 290 26.40 17.90 8.12
C ALA A 290 27.66 17.49 7.36
N LEU A 291 28.32 16.38 7.75
CA LEU A 291 29.49 15.86 7.04
C LEU A 291 29.20 15.55 5.57
N SER A 292 28.05 14.92 5.27
CA SER A 292 27.61 14.63 3.90
C SER A 292 27.46 15.92 3.07
N VAL A 293 26.87 16.99 3.64
CA VAL A 293 26.75 18.30 2.99
C VAL A 293 28.11 18.94 2.68
N PHE A 294 29.11 18.74 3.55
CA PHE A 294 30.49 19.17 3.31
C PHE A 294 31.30 18.21 2.40
N GLY A 295 30.67 17.19 1.81
CA GLY A 295 31.33 16.21 0.94
C GLY A 295 32.08 15.09 1.66
N LEU A 296 32.09 15.07 2.99
CA LEU A 296 32.75 14.04 3.80
C LEU A 296 31.82 12.86 4.05
N ARG A 297 31.84 11.88 3.13
CA ARG A 297 30.95 10.71 3.21
C ARG A 297 31.36 9.73 4.31
N SER A 298 30.48 9.53 5.28
CA SER A 298 30.65 8.51 6.33
C SER A 298 30.58 7.09 5.78
N GLN A 299 31.16 6.09 6.47
CA GLN A 299 31.02 4.69 6.05
C GLN A 299 29.56 4.24 5.96
N LYS A 300 28.73 4.71 6.91
CA LYS A 300 27.30 4.43 6.90
C LYS A 300 26.60 4.96 5.65
N GLU A 301 26.97 6.15 5.20
CA GLU A 301 26.45 6.76 3.97
C GLU A 301 26.86 5.95 2.73
N LYS A 302 28.14 5.59 2.63
CA LYS A 302 28.64 4.76 1.52
C LYS A 302 27.87 3.43 1.42
N ASN A 303 27.69 2.75 2.55
CA ASN A 303 26.93 1.50 2.61
C ASN A 303 25.46 1.71 2.23
N ALA A 304 24.83 2.80 2.69
CA ALA A 304 23.44 3.10 2.38
C ALA A 304 23.21 3.36 0.88
N PHE A 305 24.11 4.11 0.22
CA PHE A 305 24.06 4.31 -1.23
C PHE A 305 24.31 3.01 -1.99
N SER A 306 25.29 2.21 -1.58
CA SER A 306 25.59 0.92 -2.22
C SER A 306 24.40 -0.05 -2.13
N GLN A 307 23.74 -0.14 -0.97
CA GLN A 307 22.56 -1.00 -0.80
C GLN A 307 21.39 -0.47 -1.64
N ASN A 308 21.13 0.84 -1.60
CA ASN A 308 20.06 1.45 -2.38
C ASN A 308 20.24 1.23 -3.90
N GLU A 309 21.48 1.32 -4.39
CA GLU A 309 21.79 1.03 -5.79
C GLU A 309 21.54 -0.44 -6.14
N ALA A 310 21.94 -1.38 -5.26
CA ALA A 310 21.68 -2.80 -5.44
C ALA A 310 20.18 -3.11 -5.48
N ASP A 311 19.41 -2.61 -4.51
CA ASP A 311 17.95 -2.77 -4.44
C ASP A 311 17.28 -2.20 -5.69
N ARG A 312 17.67 -0.98 -6.10
CA ARG A 312 17.14 -0.32 -7.30
C ARG A 312 17.39 -1.13 -8.57
N ARG A 313 18.57 -1.75 -8.72
CA ARG A 313 18.86 -2.63 -9.87
C ARG A 313 17.92 -3.84 -9.89
N VAL A 314 17.61 -4.43 -8.74
CA VAL A 314 16.65 -5.54 -8.63
C VAL A 314 15.25 -5.09 -9.05
N TYR A 315 14.80 -3.92 -8.56
CA TYR A 315 13.49 -3.37 -8.91
C TYR A 315 13.39 -3.08 -10.41
N ILE A 316 14.36 -2.39 -11.00
CA ILE A 316 14.41 -2.10 -12.44
C ILE A 316 14.37 -3.39 -13.26
N LYS A 317 15.17 -4.39 -12.87
CA LYS A 317 15.20 -5.69 -13.57
C LYS A 317 13.83 -6.36 -13.53
N ASN A 318 13.16 -6.36 -12.37
CA ASN A 318 11.84 -6.95 -12.22
C ASN A 318 10.77 -6.20 -13.03
N ILE A 319 10.75 -4.87 -12.97
CA ILE A 319 9.83 -4.02 -13.74
C ILE A 319 9.93 -4.33 -15.23
N LYS A 320 11.15 -4.36 -15.78
CA LYS A 320 11.40 -4.69 -17.19
C LYS A 320 11.03 -6.13 -17.54
N ALA A 321 11.31 -7.08 -16.66
CA ALA A 321 10.97 -8.49 -16.87
C ALA A 321 9.45 -8.71 -16.93
N ASN A 322 8.67 -7.88 -16.23
CA ASN A 322 7.21 -7.89 -16.27
C ASN A 322 6.61 -7.05 -17.41
N GLY A 323 7.43 -6.58 -18.36
CA GLY A 323 6.96 -5.88 -19.57
C GLY A 323 6.62 -4.40 -19.36
N PHE A 324 7.00 -3.80 -18.24
CA PHE A 324 6.81 -2.38 -18.00
C PHE A 324 8.05 -1.60 -18.44
N ASP A 325 7.82 -0.56 -19.24
CA ASP A 325 8.89 0.33 -19.68
C ASP A 325 9.14 1.44 -18.64
N ILE A 326 10.42 1.68 -18.34
CA ILE A 326 10.90 2.78 -17.52
C ILE A 326 12.15 3.36 -18.18
N SER A 327 12.03 4.58 -18.73
CA SER A 327 13.19 5.40 -19.09
C SER A 327 13.86 5.86 -17.79
N LEU A 328 15.19 5.78 -17.69
CA LEU A 328 15.91 5.91 -16.42
C LEU A 328 16.92 7.06 -16.35
N THR A 329 17.49 7.53 -17.46
CA THR A 329 18.65 8.44 -17.36
C THR A 329 18.27 9.88 -17.02
N GLU A 330 17.10 10.36 -17.44
CA GLU A 330 16.65 11.74 -17.23
C GLU A 330 15.50 11.87 -16.21
N THR A 331 15.03 10.75 -15.67
CA THR A 331 13.77 10.62 -14.94
C THR A 331 13.96 10.09 -13.52
N LEU A 332 15.19 9.86 -13.07
CA LEU A 332 15.43 9.47 -11.67
C LEU A 332 15.29 10.69 -10.74
N ASP A 333 14.78 10.45 -9.55
CA ASP A 333 14.72 11.47 -8.52
C ASP A 333 16.11 11.80 -7.98
N GLU A 334 16.28 13.03 -7.52
CA GLU A 334 17.43 13.37 -6.70
C GLU A 334 17.37 12.60 -5.38
N ILE A 335 18.42 11.81 -5.10
CA ILE A 335 18.57 11.08 -3.84
C ILE A 335 19.66 11.68 -2.97
N TYR A 336 19.45 11.70 -1.65
CA TYR A 336 20.40 12.24 -0.69
C TYR A 336 20.44 11.43 0.60
N PHE A 337 21.51 11.58 1.38
CA PHE A 337 21.65 10.94 2.70
C PHE A 337 21.24 11.91 3.82
N ASP A 338 20.27 11.52 4.65
CA ASP A 338 19.77 12.39 5.73
C ASP A 338 20.54 12.27 7.06
N GLY A 339 21.68 11.56 7.04
CA GLY A 339 22.45 11.20 8.23
C GLY A 339 22.07 9.82 8.81
N ARG A 340 21.01 9.19 8.31
CA ARG A 340 20.56 7.85 8.70
C ARG A 340 20.27 6.93 7.52
N ASN A 341 19.50 7.39 6.54
CA ASN A 341 19.00 6.62 5.40
C ASN A 341 19.15 7.42 4.10
N ILE A 342 19.06 6.72 2.97
CA ILE A 342 18.84 7.37 1.66
C ILE A 342 17.41 7.88 1.59
N ARG A 343 17.24 9.05 0.98
CA ARG A 343 15.98 9.74 0.72
C ARG A 343 15.86 10.07 -0.74
N SER A 344 14.65 9.98 -1.26
CA SER A 344 14.29 10.57 -2.55
C SER A 344 13.55 11.87 -2.31
N LYS A 345 13.94 12.94 -3.01
CA LYS A 345 13.14 14.16 -3.04
C LYS A 345 11.95 13.91 -3.96
N PHE A 346 10.77 13.82 -3.38
CA PHE A 346 9.55 13.66 -4.15
C PHE A 346 9.12 14.99 -4.77
N THR A 347 9.09 15.03 -6.11
CA THR A 347 8.50 16.13 -6.87
C THR A 347 7.14 15.71 -7.41
N PHE A 348 6.14 15.63 -6.54
CA PHE A 348 4.77 15.40 -6.99
C PHE A 348 4.19 16.65 -7.66
N PRO A 349 3.13 16.51 -8.50
CA PRO A 349 2.43 17.66 -9.05
C PRO A 349 1.99 18.59 -7.93
N LYS A 350 2.15 19.91 -8.11
CA LYS A 350 1.82 20.93 -7.10
C LYS A 350 0.30 20.99 -6.75
N ASP A 351 -0.54 20.21 -7.42
CA ASP A 351 -1.98 20.38 -7.50
C ASP A 351 -2.85 19.30 -6.80
N ILE A 352 -2.28 18.39 -5.98
CA ILE A 352 -3.09 17.37 -5.29
C ILE A 352 -4.18 18.01 -4.39
N SER A 353 -3.95 19.22 -3.87
CA SER A 353 -4.89 19.98 -3.03
C SER A 353 -5.47 21.25 -3.68
N ARG A 354 -5.15 21.55 -4.95
CA ARG A 354 -5.54 22.81 -5.62
C ARG A 354 -6.26 22.58 -6.94
N HIS A 355 -7.37 21.86 -6.89
CA HIS A 355 -8.43 22.03 -7.88
C HIS A 355 -9.54 22.84 -7.21
N LYS A 356 -9.44 24.18 -7.38
CA LYS A 356 -10.52 25.14 -7.09
C LYS A 356 -11.64 24.98 -8.10
#